data_AF-A0AAU7DXJ6-F1
#
_entry.id   AF-A0AAU7DXJ6-F1
#
_cell.length_a   1.000
_cell.length_b   1.000
_cell.length_c   1.000
_cell.angle_alpha   90.00
_cell.angle_beta   90.00
_cell.angle_gamma   90.00
#
_symmetry.space_group_name_H-M   'P 1'
#
loop_
_entity.id
_entity.type
_entity.pdbx_description
1 polymer ?
#
loop_
_entity_poly.entity_id
_entity_poly.type
_entity_poly.pdbx_seq_one_letter_code
_entity_poly.pdbx_strand_id
1 'polypeptide(L)' 'MGGPKPAPFTDDPARASASLDALIPTGAKWGLPGHGAPWGEGIEAAVAAYHASED' A
#
# COMPACT_ATOMS: atom_id res chain seq x y z
N MET A 1 3.76 -1.88 14.94
CA MET A 1 2.46 -1.69 14.28
C MET A 1 2.68 -1.90 12.80
N GLY A 2 1.91 -2.77 12.14
CA GLY A 2 2.18 -3.21 10.77
C GLY A 2 1.62 -2.23 9.74
N GLY A 3 2.43 -1.85 8.75
CA GLY A 3 2.02 -1.08 7.59
C GLY A 3 1.74 -1.96 6.37
N PRO A 4 1.42 -1.35 5.20
CA PRO A 4 1.28 -2.03 3.92
C PRO A 4 2.53 -2.87 3.64
N LYS A 5 2.31 -4.10 3.20
CA LYS A 5 3.38 -5.03 2.84
C LYS A 5 2.94 -5.90 1.66
N PRO A 6 3.89 -6.37 0.84
CA PRO A 6 3.66 -7.39 -0.17
C PRO A 6 2.91 -8.62 0.37
N ALA A 7 2.07 -9.22 -0.47
CA ALA A 7 1.40 -10.46 -0.12
C ALA A 7 2.41 -11.63 -0.15
N PRO A 8 2.39 -12.56 0.82
CA PRO A 8 3.40 -13.63 0.92
C PRO A 8 3.28 -14.72 -0.16
N PHE A 9 2.20 -14.73 -0.94
CA PHE A 9 1.98 -15.65 -2.06
C PHE A 9 1.25 -14.93 -3.20
N THR A 10 1.58 -15.30 -4.45
CA THR A 10 0.96 -14.76 -5.68
C THR A 10 1.17 -13.25 -5.87
N ASP A 11 2.32 -12.73 -5.46
CA ASP A 11 2.68 -11.34 -5.74
C ASP A 11 3.44 -11.21 -7.06
N ASP A 12 3.06 -10.24 -7.87
CA ASP A 12 3.82 -9.70 -9.00
C ASP A 12 4.23 -8.29 -8.56
N PRO A 13 5.42 -8.13 -7.95
CA PRO A 13 5.77 -6.91 -7.21
C PRO A 13 5.64 -5.65 -8.08
N ALA A 14 6.05 -5.75 -9.36
CA ALA A 14 5.94 -4.65 -10.31
C ALA A 14 4.48 -4.26 -10.58
N ARG A 15 3.59 -5.24 -10.71
CA ARG A 15 2.14 -4.99 -10.87
C ARG A 15 1.50 -4.47 -9.60
N ALA A 16 1.92 -4.96 -8.44
CA ALA A 16 1.43 -4.48 -7.14
C ALA A 16 1.81 -3.02 -6.91
N SER A 17 3.09 -2.67 -7.11
CA SER A 17 3.56 -1.27 -7.09
C SER A 17 2.76 -0.41 -8.05
N ALA A 18 2.64 -0.79 -9.33
CA ALA A 18 1.94 0.02 -10.31
C ALA A 18 0.45 0.21 -9.99
N SER A 19 -0.20 -0.79 -9.38
CA SER A 19 -1.59 -0.70 -8.94
C SER A 19 -1.75 0.26 -7.76
N LEU A 20 -0.78 0.29 -6.85
CA LEU A 20 -0.77 1.18 -5.69
C LEU A 20 -0.46 2.62 -6.09
N ASP A 21 0.47 2.84 -7.01
CA ASP A 21 0.77 4.17 -7.57
C ASP A 21 -0.45 4.82 -8.25
N ALA A 22 -1.31 4.01 -8.89
CA ALA A 22 -2.54 4.48 -9.50
C ALA A 22 -3.55 5.06 -8.49
N LEU A 23 -3.38 4.79 -7.18
CA LEU A 23 -4.23 5.34 -6.13
C LEU A 23 -3.78 6.74 -5.66
N ILE A 24 -2.53 7.14 -5.92
CA ILE A 24 -1.99 8.44 -5.47
C ILE A 24 -2.86 9.62 -5.91
N PRO A 25 -3.32 9.72 -7.19
CA PRO A 25 -4.13 10.86 -7.64
C PRO A 25 -5.49 10.99 -6.95
N THR A 26 -5.96 9.95 -6.25
CA THR A 26 -7.23 10.00 -5.50
C THR A 26 -7.15 10.92 -4.29
N GLY A 27 -5.95 11.18 -3.75
CA GLY A 27 -5.75 11.98 -2.54
C GLY A 27 -6.46 11.42 -1.29
N ALA A 28 -6.81 10.12 -1.32
CA ALA A 28 -7.57 9.47 -0.26
C ALA A 28 -6.85 9.59 1.09
N LYS A 29 -7.59 10.03 2.11
CA LYS A 29 -7.05 10.21 3.47
C LYS A 29 -7.00 8.92 4.27
N TRP A 30 -7.81 7.94 3.89
CA TRP A 30 -7.90 6.65 4.55
C TRP A 30 -7.74 5.52 3.54
N GLY A 31 -6.88 4.56 3.87
CA GLY A 31 -6.77 3.27 3.20
C GLY A 31 -7.33 2.17 4.10
N LEU A 32 -8.27 1.38 3.58
CA LEU A 32 -8.85 0.24 4.29
C LEU A 32 -8.33 -1.06 3.65
N PRO A 33 -7.25 -1.65 4.18
CA PRO A 33 -6.71 -2.87 3.63
C PRO A 33 -7.67 -4.04 3.89
N GLY A 34 -7.59 -5.08 3.05
CA GLY A 34 -8.39 -6.30 3.26
C GLY A 34 -8.07 -7.03 4.57
N HIS A 35 -6.85 -6.82 5.12
CA HIS A 35 -6.42 -7.34 6.42
C HIS A 35 -5.57 -6.29 7.15
N GLY A 36 -5.61 -6.30 8.48
CA GLY A 36 -4.84 -5.36 9.31
C GLY A 36 -5.63 -4.11 9.71
N ALA A 37 -4.93 -3.14 10.31
CA ALA A 37 -5.55 -1.91 10.78
C ALA A 37 -5.77 -0.92 9.62
N PRO A 38 -6.83 -0.08 9.67
CA PRO A 38 -6.99 1.06 8.79
C PRO A 38 -5.74 1.96 8.77
N TRP A 39 -5.39 2.48 7.60
CA TRP A 39 -4.30 3.43 7.41
C TRP A 39 -4.85 4.85 7.34
N GLY A 40 -4.48 5.70 8.30
CA GLY A 40 -5.00 7.07 8.43
C GLY A 40 -4.05 8.18 7.99
N GLU A 41 -2.82 7.86 7.56
CA GLU A 41 -1.81 8.86 7.21
C GLU A 41 -1.89 9.32 5.74
N GLY A 42 -2.93 8.92 5.01
CA GLY A 42 -3.11 9.20 3.59
C GLY A 42 -2.53 8.13 2.66
N ILE A 43 -3.07 8.06 1.44
CA ILE A 43 -2.71 7.05 0.45
C ILE A 43 -1.27 7.18 -0.01
N GLU A 44 -0.74 8.40 -0.11
CA GLU A 44 0.64 8.66 -0.50
C GLU A 44 1.63 8.09 0.52
N ALA A 45 1.34 8.24 1.81
CA ALA A 45 2.13 7.64 2.89
C ALA A 45 2.03 6.11 2.89
N ALA A 46 0.86 5.56 2.55
CA ALA A 46 0.67 4.11 2.45
C ALA A 46 1.51 3.52 1.30
N VAL A 47 1.51 4.16 0.13
CA VAL A 47 2.29 3.71 -1.04
C VAL A 47 3.79 3.83 -0.76
N ALA A 48 4.24 4.92 -0.14
CA ALA A 48 5.64 5.07 0.26
C ALA A 48 6.07 4.00 1.27
N ALA A 49 5.22 3.68 2.25
CA ALA A 49 5.49 2.61 3.22
C ALA A 49 5.55 1.23 2.57
N TYR A 50 4.71 0.97 1.56
CA TYR A 50 4.75 -0.26 0.78
C TYR A 50 6.10 -0.40 0.05
N HIS A 51 6.52 0.63 -0.70
CA HIS A 51 7.80 0.62 -1.42
C HIS A 51 9.01 0.43 -0.52
N ALA A 52 8.99 1.03 0.67
CA ALA A 52 10.04 0.85 1.66
C ALA A 52 10.11 -0.58 2.23
N SER A 53 9.15 -1.44 1.92
CA SER A 53 9.06 -2.83 2.39
C SER A 53 9.27 -3.89 1.31
N GLU A 54 9.59 -3.49 0.07
CA GLU A 54 9.81 -4.38 -1.09
C GLU A 54 11.17 -5.13 -1.08
N ASP A 55 11.80 -5.32 0.08
CA ASP A 55 13.09 -6.04 0.24
C ASP A 55 13.09 -7.48 -0.30
#